data_AF-A0A7X7QX41-F1
#
_entry.id   AF-A0A7X7QX41-F1
#
_cell.length_a   1.000
_cell.length_b   1.000
_cell.length_c   1.000
_cell.angle_alpha   90.00
_cell.angle_beta   90.00
_cell.angle_gamma   90.00
#
_symmetry.space_group_name_H-M   'P 1'
#
loop_
_entity.id
_entity.type
_entity.pdbx_description
1 polymer ?
#
loop_
_entity_poly.entity_id
_entity_poly.type
_entity_poly.pdbx_seq_one_letter_code
_entity_poly.pdbx_strand_id
1 'polypeptide(L)'
;MFNLLAQPIISAAPLGPLTLPGVLAALARDEVDDFPALRAHQGMFWHMFLVQLAALALHGAGETEIPGDEETWRRLLRGMTKEFPDDEPWCLVVEDWSKPAFMQAAVPDGVKLGNPVPSPDALDLLITSKNHDLKQAVARSAAPEEWLHALVTLQTGEGYGGAGNHGIARMNGGSSSRPMLTLAPLPSSGRREMVPRSGPWFRRDVRVLLDTRDKMLD
;
A
#
# COMPACT_ATOMS: atom_id res chain seq x y z
N MET A 1 7.16 15.74 -8.26
CA MET A 1 6.50 14.55 -8.82
C MET A 1 7.26 13.31 -8.38
N PHE A 2 6.61 12.41 -7.63
CA PHE A 2 7.20 11.16 -7.13
C PHE A 2 6.42 9.98 -7.73
N ASN A 3 6.83 9.51 -8.90
CA ASN A 3 6.15 8.46 -9.65
C ASN A 3 6.59 7.08 -9.14
N LEU A 4 5.68 6.35 -8.49
CA LEU A 4 5.95 5.05 -7.88
C LEU A 4 6.25 3.95 -8.91
N LEU A 5 5.80 4.10 -10.15
CA LEU A 5 6.14 3.15 -11.20
C LEU A 5 7.58 3.36 -11.64
N ALA A 6 8.01 4.60 -11.84
CA ALA A 6 9.28 4.91 -12.52
C ALA A 6 10.46 5.22 -11.59
N GLN A 7 10.21 5.65 -10.35
CA GLN A 7 11.25 6.09 -9.43
C GLN A 7 11.42 5.07 -8.29
N PRO A 8 12.66 4.73 -7.91
CA PRO A 8 12.92 3.77 -6.85
C PRO A 8 12.75 4.43 -5.48
N ILE A 9 11.50 4.50 -5.01
CA ILE A 9 11.10 5.20 -3.78
C ILE A 9 11.04 4.24 -2.58
N ILE A 10 10.80 2.95 -2.80
CA ILE A 10 10.47 1.99 -1.73
C ILE A 10 11.73 1.24 -1.31
N SER A 11 12.15 1.41 -0.07
CA SER A 11 13.29 0.71 0.53
C SER A 11 12.92 -0.72 0.87
N ALA A 12 13.56 -1.69 0.21
CA ALA A 12 13.39 -3.11 0.48
C ALA A 12 14.73 -3.74 0.83
N ALA A 13 14.85 -4.38 2.00
CA ALA A 13 16.04 -5.13 2.35
C ALA A 13 16.00 -6.54 1.74
N PRO A 14 17.12 -7.07 1.22
CA PRO A 14 18.46 -6.47 1.13
C PRO A 14 18.70 -5.67 -0.17
N LEU A 15 17.67 -5.50 -1.01
CA LEU A 15 17.78 -5.01 -2.40
C LEU A 15 18.04 -3.51 -2.54
N GLY A 16 17.78 -2.71 -1.50
CA GLY A 16 17.83 -1.26 -1.55
C GLY A 16 16.54 -0.63 -2.10
N PRO A 17 16.61 0.60 -2.65
CA PRO A 17 15.44 1.29 -3.19
C PRO A 17 14.91 0.64 -4.48
N LEU A 18 13.60 0.39 -4.53
CA LEU A 18 12.87 -0.22 -5.65
C LEU A 18 11.68 0.64 -6.08
N THR A 19 11.26 0.47 -7.33
CA THR A 19 9.96 0.97 -7.81
C THR A 19 8.84 0.08 -7.26
N LEU A 20 7.58 0.53 -7.30
CA LEU A 20 6.44 -0.31 -6.94
C LEU A 20 6.34 -1.60 -7.80
N PRO A 21 6.49 -1.55 -9.14
CA PRO A 21 6.67 -2.74 -9.97
C PRO A 21 7.83 -3.64 -9.52
N GLY A 22 8.97 -3.03 -9.14
CA GLY A 22 10.16 -3.74 -8.69
C GLY A 22 9.91 -4.49 -7.38
N VAL A 23 9.17 -3.89 -6.44
CA VAL A 23 8.73 -4.54 -5.20
C VAL A 23 7.86 -5.77 -5.50
N LEU A 24 6.86 -5.65 -6.39
CA LEU A 24 6.00 -6.78 -6.75
C LEU A 24 6.80 -7.92 -7.39
N ALA A 25 7.76 -7.59 -8.27
CA ALA A 25 8.64 -8.56 -8.89
C ALA A 25 9.56 -9.25 -7.85
N ALA A 26 10.14 -8.49 -6.93
CA ALA A 26 11.02 -9.01 -5.88
C ALA A 26 10.26 -9.90 -4.89
N LEU A 27 9.03 -9.56 -4.52
CA LEU A 27 8.15 -10.41 -3.72
C LEU A 27 7.81 -11.71 -4.46
N ALA A 28 7.49 -11.62 -5.76
CA ALA A 28 7.25 -12.79 -6.59
C ALA A 28 8.47 -13.72 -6.65
N ARG A 29 9.69 -13.19 -6.55
CA ARG A 29 10.95 -13.96 -6.47
C ARG A 29 11.41 -14.35 -5.07
N ASP A 30 10.69 -13.96 -4.01
CA ASP A 30 11.09 -14.15 -2.60
C ASP A 30 12.43 -13.51 -2.24
N GLU A 31 12.70 -12.31 -2.76
CA GLU A 31 13.96 -11.59 -2.55
C GLU A 31 13.84 -10.46 -1.52
N VAL A 32 12.64 -10.19 -1.00
CA VAL A 32 12.40 -9.15 0.02
C VAL A 32 12.34 -9.78 1.40
N ASP A 33 13.26 -9.35 2.25
CA ASP A 33 13.34 -9.77 3.66
C ASP A 33 12.54 -8.82 4.56
N ASP A 34 12.63 -7.50 4.30
CA ASP A 34 12.00 -6.47 5.13
C ASP A 34 11.79 -5.17 4.35
N PHE A 35 10.93 -4.29 4.88
CA PHE A 35 10.73 -2.91 4.42
C PHE A 35 11.12 -1.95 5.55
N PRO A 36 12.38 -1.49 5.61
CA PRO A 36 12.91 -0.79 6.78
C PRO A 36 12.23 0.53 7.14
N ALA A 37 11.54 1.16 6.18
CA ALA A 37 10.80 2.40 6.38
C ALA A 37 9.37 2.19 6.90
N LEU A 38 8.88 0.95 6.97
CA LEU A 38 7.58 0.65 7.57
C LEU A 38 7.65 0.74 9.09
N ARG A 39 6.66 1.42 9.67
CA ARG A 39 6.38 1.31 11.10
C ARG A 39 5.63 0.00 11.36
N ALA A 40 5.82 -0.58 12.54
CA ALA A 40 5.26 -1.88 12.88
C ALA A 40 3.73 -1.98 12.66
N HIS A 41 2.98 -0.91 12.93
CA HIS A 41 1.51 -0.89 12.75
C HIS A 41 1.09 -0.81 11.27
N GLN A 42 1.97 -0.38 10.37
CA GLN A 42 1.70 -0.23 8.94
C GLN A 42 1.87 -1.54 8.16
N GLY A 43 2.68 -2.48 8.68
CA GLY A 43 3.11 -3.68 7.95
C GLY A 43 1.96 -4.53 7.39
N MET A 44 0.89 -4.71 8.18
CA MET A 44 -0.31 -5.43 7.72
C MET A 44 -0.98 -4.72 6.53
N PHE A 45 -1.16 -3.40 6.61
CA PHE A 45 -1.83 -2.63 5.56
C PHE A 45 -1.01 -2.56 4.28
N TRP A 46 0.31 -2.48 4.42
CA TRP A 46 1.22 -2.57 3.29
C TRP A 46 1.12 -3.91 2.56
N HIS A 47 1.13 -5.03 3.29
CA HIS A 47 0.94 -6.36 2.72
C HIS A 47 -0.42 -6.50 2.01
N MET A 48 -1.51 -6.10 2.68
CA MET A 48 -2.85 -6.13 2.09
C MET A 48 -2.94 -5.31 0.80
N PHE A 49 -2.35 -4.11 0.80
CA PHE A 49 -2.30 -3.24 -0.36
C PHE A 49 -1.58 -3.91 -1.54
N LEU A 50 -0.38 -4.43 -1.33
CA LEU A 50 0.41 -5.07 -2.39
C LEU A 50 -0.31 -6.30 -2.97
N VAL A 51 -0.86 -7.16 -2.12
CA VAL A 51 -1.64 -8.34 -2.53
C VAL A 51 -2.87 -7.93 -3.34
N GLN A 52 -3.66 -6.97 -2.85
CA GLN A 52 -4.86 -6.51 -3.54
C GLN A 52 -4.51 -5.86 -4.89
N LEU A 53 -3.48 -5.01 -4.91
CA LEU A 53 -3.00 -4.36 -6.12
C LEU A 53 -2.59 -5.39 -7.19
N ALA A 54 -1.78 -6.37 -6.80
CA ALA A 54 -1.33 -7.44 -7.69
C ALA A 54 -2.50 -8.24 -8.24
N ALA A 55 -3.42 -8.67 -7.39
CA ALA A 55 -4.60 -9.43 -7.82
C ALA A 55 -5.50 -8.63 -8.78
N LEU A 56 -5.73 -7.34 -8.50
CA LEU A 56 -6.51 -6.46 -9.39
C LEU A 56 -5.83 -6.25 -10.74
N ALA A 57 -4.51 -6.05 -10.76
CA ALA A 57 -3.74 -5.85 -11.98
C ALA A 57 -3.75 -7.10 -12.87
N LEU A 58 -3.51 -8.27 -12.27
CA LEU A 58 -3.54 -9.56 -12.97
C LEU A 58 -4.93 -9.88 -13.50
N HIS A 59 -5.96 -9.74 -12.65
CA HIS A 59 -7.33 -9.98 -13.06
C HIS A 59 -7.76 -9.04 -14.20
N GLY A 60 -7.46 -7.75 -14.10
CA GLY A 60 -7.77 -6.77 -15.13
C GLY A 60 -7.10 -7.04 -16.48
N ALA A 61 -5.97 -7.76 -16.48
CA ALA A 61 -5.25 -8.18 -17.68
C ALA A 61 -5.60 -9.60 -18.15
N GLY A 62 -6.41 -10.36 -17.39
CA GLY A 62 -6.69 -11.77 -17.66
C GLY A 62 -5.50 -12.70 -17.41
N GLU A 63 -4.54 -12.26 -16.59
CA GLU A 63 -3.34 -13.04 -16.25
C GLU A 63 -3.59 -13.89 -15.01
N THR A 64 -3.10 -15.13 -15.02
CA THR A 64 -3.18 -16.06 -13.88
C THR A 64 -1.85 -16.29 -13.19
N GLU A 65 -0.75 -16.03 -13.91
CA GLU A 65 0.60 -16.23 -13.41
C GLU A 65 1.13 -14.95 -12.76
N ILE A 66 1.83 -15.08 -11.63
CA ILE A 66 2.43 -13.96 -10.90
C ILE A 66 3.79 -13.64 -11.55
N PRO A 67 3.97 -12.49 -12.21
CA PRO A 67 5.21 -12.16 -12.92
C PRO A 67 6.41 -12.01 -11.98
N GLY A 68 7.54 -12.56 -12.43
CA GLY A 68 8.82 -12.43 -11.74
C GLY A 68 9.66 -11.26 -12.23
N ASP A 69 9.16 -10.38 -13.12
CA ASP A 69 9.93 -9.28 -13.70
C ASP A 69 9.21 -7.93 -13.56
N GLU A 70 10.02 -6.87 -13.43
CA GLU A 70 9.53 -5.51 -13.16
C GLU A 70 8.74 -4.91 -14.34
N GLU A 71 9.17 -5.17 -15.57
CA GLU A 71 8.59 -4.55 -16.76
C GLU A 71 7.16 -5.05 -17.01
N THR A 72 6.91 -6.34 -16.80
CA THR A 72 5.56 -6.91 -16.85
C THR A 72 4.67 -6.25 -15.79
N TRP A 73 5.13 -6.12 -14.54
CA TRP A 73 4.34 -5.43 -13.50
C TRP A 73 4.05 -3.98 -13.86
N ARG A 74 5.04 -3.24 -14.38
CA ARG A 74 4.86 -1.85 -14.82
C ARG A 74 3.76 -1.74 -15.88
N ARG A 75 3.77 -2.63 -16.89
CA ARG A 75 2.74 -2.70 -17.93
C ARG A 75 1.36 -3.01 -17.34
N LEU A 76 1.26 -3.98 -16.45
CA LEU A 76 0.01 -4.37 -15.81
C LEU A 76 -0.59 -3.22 -14.99
N LEU A 77 0.22 -2.55 -14.18
CA LEU A 77 -0.23 -1.43 -13.35
C LEU A 77 -0.69 -0.24 -14.22
N ARG A 78 0.05 0.14 -15.27
CA ARG A 78 -0.42 1.14 -16.23
C ARG A 78 -1.72 0.74 -16.94
N GLY A 79 -1.90 -0.55 -17.17
CA GLY A 79 -3.13 -1.12 -17.73
C GLY A 79 -4.37 -0.89 -16.86
N MET A 80 -4.22 -0.66 -15.55
CA MET A 80 -5.33 -0.33 -14.64
C MET A 80 -5.78 1.13 -14.75
N THR A 81 -4.95 2.01 -15.32
CA THR A 81 -5.15 3.47 -15.34
C THR A 81 -4.96 4.05 -16.73
N LYS A 82 -5.47 3.38 -17.77
CA LYS A 82 -5.26 3.75 -19.19
C LYS A 82 -5.70 5.18 -19.54
N GLU A 83 -6.67 5.72 -18.79
CA GLU A 83 -7.16 7.09 -18.91
C GLU A 83 -6.09 8.16 -18.55
N PHE A 84 -5.01 7.74 -17.87
CA PHE A 84 -3.98 8.60 -17.27
C PHE A 84 -2.60 8.23 -17.84
N PRO A 85 -2.26 8.68 -19.06
CA PRO A 85 -1.03 8.27 -19.75
C PRO A 85 0.26 8.78 -19.09
N ASP A 86 0.16 9.80 -18.24
CA ASP A 86 1.29 10.40 -17.54
C ASP A 86 1.47 9.84 -16.11
N ASP A 87 0.84 8.69 -15.81
CA ASP A 87 0.89 7.96 -14.55
C ASP A 87 0.39 8.77 -13.33
N GLU A 88 -0.53 9.72 -13.51
CA GLU A 88 -0.99 10.61 -12.41
C GLU A 88 -1.49 9.85 -11.17
N PRO A 89 -2.34 8.80 -11.30
CA PRO A 89 -2.74 7.96 -10.16
C PRO A 89 -1.61 7.20 -9.48
N TRP A 90 -0.40 7.17 -10.04
CA TRP A 90 0.78 6.52 -9.47
C TRP A 90 1.81 7.53 -8.94
N CYS A 91 1.52 8.83 -9.01
CA CYS A 91 2.37 9.89 -8.48
C CYS A 91 1.89 10.33 -7.11
N LEU A 92 2.78 10.47 -6.11
CA LEU A 92 2.38 10.98 -4.79
C LEU A 92 1.92 12.45 -4.83
N VAL A 93 2.42 13.21 -5.81
CA VAL A 93 2.10 14.63 -6.03
C VAL A 93 1.94 14.88 -7.52
N VAL A 94 0.84 15.52 -7.90
CA VAL A 94 0.51 15.96 -9.27
C VAL A 94 0.40 17.49 -9.32
N GLU A 95 0.74 18.09 -10.45
CA GLU A 95 0.63 19.55 -10.64
C GLU A 95 -0.80 19.98 -10.94
N ASP A 96 -1.50 19.21 -11.77
CA ASP A 96 -2.90 19.43 -12.11
C ASP A 96 -3.80 18.70 -11.11
N TRP A 97 -4.40 19.47 -10.19
CA TRP A 97 -5.24 18.92 -9.13
C TRP A 97 -6.62 18.46 -9.61
N SER A 98 -6.99 18.75 -10.86
CA SER A 98 -8.18 18.15 -11.48
C SER A 98 -7.99 16.66 -11.80
N LYS A 99 -6.75 16.17 -11.72
CA LYS A 99 -6.37 14.76 -11.88
C LYS A 99 -6.14 14.10 -10.52
N PRO A 100 -6.37 12.78 -10.40
CA PRO A 100 -6.05 12.05 -9.18
C PRO A 100 -4.54 11.92 -8.99
N ALA A 101 -4.13 11.75 -7.73
CA ALA A 101 -2.79 11.32 -7.35
C ALA A 101 -2.86 9.96 -6.66
N PHE A 102 -1.71 9.37 -6.34
CA PHE A 102 -1.68 8.08 -5.65
C PHE A 102 -2.46 8.13 -4.34
N MET A 103 -3.52 7.31 -4.28
CA MET A 103 -4.44 7.22 -3.14
C MET A 103 -5.12 8.53 -2.73
N GLN A 104 -5.19 9.50 -3.64
CA GLN A 104 -5.79 10.82 -3.41
C GLN A 104 -6.73 11.14 -4.56
N ALA A 105 -7.98 11.46 -4.23
CA ALA A 105 -8.96 11.85 -5.24
C ALA A 105 -8.56 13.18 -5.90
N ALA A 106 -8.96 13.37 -7.15
CA ALA A 106 -8.92 14.69 -7.78
C ALA A 106 -9.68 15.71 -6.93
N VAL A 107 -9.26 16.96 -7.00
CA VAL A 107 -9.91 18.09 -6.32
C VAL A 107 -10.75 18.84 -7.36
N PRO A 108 -12.09 18.69 -7.34
CA PRO A 108 -12.95 19.42 -8.26
C PRO A 108 -12.87 20.93 -8.06
N ASP A 109 -13.17 21.68 -9.11
CA ASP A 109 -13.25 23.14 -9.05
C ASP A 109 -14.20 23.61 -7.95
N GLY A 110 -13.75 24.60 -7.19
CA GLY A 110 -14.51 25.21 -6.10
C GLY A 110 -14.47 24.42 -4.78
N VAL A 111 -13.86 23.22 -4.74
CA VAL A 111 -13.62 22.51 -3.48
C VAL A 111 -12.49 23.20 -2.71
N LYS A 112 -12.79 23.61 -1.47
CA LYS A 112 -11.78 24.11 -0.54
C LYS A 112 -11.27 22.95 0.30
N LEU A 113 -9.98 22.64 0.16
CA LEU A 113 -9.33 21.68 1.03
C LEU A 113 -9.30 22.24 2.47
N GLY A 114 -9.50 21.34 3.43
CA GLY A 114 -9.58 21.66 4.84
C GLY A 114 -8.20 21.87 5.48
N ASN A 115 -8.03 21.31 6.67
CA ASN A 115 -6.82 21.50 7.47
C ASN A 115 -5.58 20.91 6.79
N PRO A 116 -4.45 21.65 6.77
CA PRO A 116 -3.20 21.13 6.24
C PRO A 116 -2.68 19.97 7.11
N VAL A 117 -2.13 18.95 6.46
CA VAL A 117 -1.44 17.83 7.11
C VAL A 117 0.06 18.00 6.85
N PRO A 118 0.84 18.49 7.82
CA PRO A 118 2.22 18.91 7.58
C PRO A 118 3.24 17.75 7.51
N SER A 119 2.87 16.56 7.99
CA SER A 119 3.77 15.41 8.08
C SER A 119 3.01 14.06 8.02
N PRO A 120 3.66 12.94 7.62
CA PRO A 120 3.01 11.64 7.52
C PRO A 120 2.46 11.13 8.85
N ASP A 121 3.12 11.43 9.97
CA ASP A 121 2.68 11.08 11.32
C ASP A 121 1.56 11.98 11.87
N ALA A 122 1.17 13.02 11.11
CA ALA A 122 -0.09 13.73 11.31
C ALA A 122 -1.23 13.10 10.51
N LEU A 123 -0.91 12.30 9.49
CA LEU A 123 -1.88 11.60 8.63
C LEU A 123 -2.18 10.18 9.11
N ASP A 124 -1.17 9.47 9.61
CA ASP A 124 -1.26 8.09 10.10
C ASP A 124 -0.79 8.06 11.55
N LEU A 125 -1.73 8.23 12.47
CA LEU A 125 -1.46 8.20 13.90
C LEU A 125 -1.90 6.86 14.50
N LEU A 126 -0.95 6.17 15.15
CA LEU A 126 -1.28 5.04 15.99
C LEU A 126 -2.06 5.53 17.23
N ILE A 127 -3.37 5.32 17.22
CA ILE A 127 -4.23 5.58 18.38
C ILE A 127 -4.02 4.46 19.40
N THR A 128 -3.60 4.83 20.60
CA THR A 128 -3.31 3.88 21.68
C THR A 128 -4.30 4.00 22.83
N SER A 129 -4.15 3.15 23.85
CA SER A 129 -4.93 3.28 25.08
C SER A 129 -4.54 4.53 25.85
N LYS A 130 -5.46 5.01 26.71
CA LYS A 130 -5.25 6.19 27.57
C LYS A 130 -3.90 6.10 28.30
N ASN A 131 -3.09 7.15 28.19
CA ASN A 131 -1.72 7.29 28.73
C ASN A 131 -0.61 6.56 27.96
N HIS A 132 -0.89 6.00 26.78
CA HIS A 132 0.14 5.45 25.88
C HIS A 132 0.32 6.27 24.61
N ASP A 133 -0.35 7.42 24.52
CA ASP A 133 -0.44 8.22 23.30
C ASP A 133 0.89 8.79 22.86
N LEU A 134 1.12 8.71 21.55
CA LEU A 134 2.20 9.39 20.88
C LEU A 134 1.79 10.83 20.57
N LYS A 135 2.77 11.74 20.60
CA LYS A 135 2.55 13.10 20.11
C LYS A 135 2.31 13.05 18.59
N GLN A 136 1.23 13.67 18.14
CA GLN A 136 0.97 13.91 16.71
C GLN A 136 2.03 14.86 16.13
N ALA A 137 2.36 14.68 14.85
CA ALA A 137 3.16 15.61 14.05
C ALA A 137 4.53 15.97 14.66
N VAL A 138 5.29 14.97 15.10
CA VAL A 138 6.65 15.16 15.63
C VAL A 138 7.73 15.03 14.56
N ALA A 139 7.42 14.43 13.42
CA ALA A 139 8.35 14.32 12.30
C ALA A 139 8.78 15.72 11.82
N ARG A 140 10.11 15.95 11.79
CA ARG A 140 10.71 17.21 11.30
C ARG A 140 10.99 17.21 9.81
N SER A 141 11.12 16.03 9.23
CA SER A 141 11.34 15.77 7.82
C SER A 141 10.58 14.51 7.45
N ALA A 142 10.12 14.41 6.21
CA ALA A 142 9.40 13.26 5.72
C ALA A 142 9.91 12.88 4.33
N ALA A 143 10.37 11.63 4.19
CA ALA A 143 10.70 11.07 2.89
C ALA A 143 9.41 10.75 2.11
N PRO A 144 9.44 10.72 0.76
CA PRO A 144 8.28 10.33 -0.05
C PRO A 144 7.73 8.95 0.31
N GLU A 145 8.60 8.02 0.69
CA GLU A 145 8.23 6.67 1.13
C GLU A 145 7.37 6.67 2.42
N GLU A 146 7.62 7.60 3.34
CA GLU A 146 6.82 7.69 4.57
C GLU A 146 5.40 8.19 4.27
N TRP A 147 5.24 9.10 3.31
CA TRP A 147 3.93 9.53 2.82
C TRP A 147 3.18 8.39 2.12
N LEU A 148 3.89 7.58 1.33
CA LEU A 148 3.33 6.38 0.70
C LEU A 148 2.73 5.44 1.76
N HIS A 149 3.49 5.10 2.80
CA HIS A 149 3.02 4.18 3.85
C HIS A 149 1.87 4.78 4.67
N ALA A 150 1.91 6.08 4.96
CA ALA A 150 0.82 6.77 5.65
C ALA A 150 -0.47 6.78 4.82
N LEU A 151 -0.39 7.06 3.51
CA LEU A 151 -1.54 7.03 2.61
C LEU A 151 -2.15 5.61 2.51
N VAL A 152 -1.31 4.58 2.39
CA VAL A 152 -1.78 3.18 2.37
C VAL A 152 -2.51 2.84 3.67
N THR A 153 -1.98 3.27 4.81
CA THR A 153 -2.58 2.99 6.12
C THR A 153 -3.91 3.73 6.27
N LEU A 154 -3.96 5.05 5.98
CA LEU A 154 -5.18 5.85 6.01
C LEU A 154 -6.30 5.28 5.13
N GLN A 155 -5.96 4.80 3.93
CA GLN A 155 -6.96 4.25 3.01
C GLN A 155 -7.45 2.86 3.42
N THR A 156 -6.68 2.12 4.23
CA THR A 156 -6.93 0.70 4.50
C THR A 156 -7.41 0.44 5.92
N GLY A 157 -6.91 1.13 6.95
CA GLY A 157 -7.21 0.71 8.32
C GLY A 157 -6.72 1.57 9.48
N GLU A 158 -6.55 2.88 9.31
CA GLU A 158 -6.24 3.78 10.44
C GLU A 158 -7.35 3.79 11.53
N GLY A 159 -6.99 4.21 12.75
CA GLY A 159 -7.84 4.13 13.94
C GLY A 159 -8.90 5.24 14.04
N TYR A 160 -10.02 4.92 14.70
CA TYR A 160 -11.08 5.90 15.00
C TYR A 160 -10.85 6.60 16.34
N GLY A 161 -10.66 7.93 16.31
CA GLY A 161 -10.40 8.73 17.50
C GLY A 161 -11.59 9.53 18.06
N GLY A 162 -12.80 9.34 17.53
CA GLY A 162 -14.01 10.05 17.96
C GLY A 162 -14.57 11.05 16.93
N ALA A 163 -15.47 11.92 17.37
CA ALA A 163 -16.18 12.87 16.49
C ALA A 163 -15.20 13.79 15.75
N GLY A 164 -15.26 13.79 14.42
CA GLY A 164 -14.35 14.54 13.55
C GLY A 164 -13.05 13.81 13.18
N ASN A 165 -12.80 12.61 13.71
CA ASN A 165 -11.64 11.78 13.36
C ASN A 165 -12.09 10.49 12.63
N HIS A 166 -12.38 10.63 11.34
CA HIS A 166 -12.80 9.53 10.47
C HIS A 166 -11.58 8.79 9.92
N GLY A 167 -10.92 8.01 10.78
CA GLY A 167 -9.61 7.40 10.51
C GLY A 167 -9.53 6.33 9.42
N ILE A 168 -10.55 6.10 8.57
CA ILE A 168 -10.39 5.28 7.37
C ILE A 168 -11.17 5.89 6.23
N ALA A 169 -10.47 6.36 5.19
CA ALA A 169 -11.09 7.05 4.05
C ALA A 169 -12.04 6.14 3.24
N ARG A 170 -11.83 4.82 3.24
CA ARG A 170 -12.62 3.82 2.49
C ARG A 170 -13.50 2.93 3.39
N MET A 171 -14.04 3.48 4.48
CA MET A 171 -14.91 2.73 5.39
C MET A 171 -16.26 3.42 5.57
N ASN A 172 -17.35 2.63 5.48
CA ASN A 172 -18.70 3.11 5.70
C ASN A 172 -18.93 3.32 7.22
N GLY A 173 -18.52 4.49 7.72
CA GLY A 173 -18.66 4.88 9.13
C GLY A 173 -17.35 4.78 9.91
N GLY A 174 -17.25 5.51 11.04
CA GLY A 174 -16.02 5.63 11.82
C GLY A 174 -15.70 4.42 12.70
N SER A 175 -16.65 3.57 13.07
CA SER A 175 -16.44 2.52 14.08
C SER A 175 -16.34 1.13 13.45
N SER A 176 -15.28 0.87 12.69
CA SER A 176 -14.98 -0.47 12.17
C SER A 176 -13.47 -0.65 12.01
N SER A 177 -13.03 -1.86 11.70
CA SER A 177 -11.63 -2.20 11.49
C SER A 177 -11.49 -3.13 10.29
N ARG A 178 -10.30 -3.11 9.66
CA ARG A 178 -9.93 -4.09 8.64
C ARG A 178 -8.84 -5.02 9.18
N PRO A 179 -9.17 -5.96 10.08
CA PRO A 179 -8.19 -6.90 10.58
C PRO A 179 -7.79 -7.87 9.47
N MET A 180 -6.51 -8.22 9.44
CA MET A 180 -6.01 -9.30 8.59
C MET A 180 -5.79 -10.56 9.43
N LEU A 181 -6.51 -11.63 9.06
CA LEU A 181 -6.19 -12.98 9.50
C LEU A 181 -5.93 -13.82 8.25
N THR A 182 -4.70 -14.32 8.11
CA THR A 182 -4.30 -15.09 6.93
C THR A 182 -3.31 -16.18 7.32
N LEU A 183 -3.15 -17.16 6.44
CA LEU A 183 -2.18 -18.24 6.57
C LEU A 183 -0.92 -17.86 5.80
N ALA A 184 0.22 -17.82 6.49
CA ALA A 184 1.50 -17.60 5.85
C ALA A 184 2.25 -18.94 5.69
N PRO A 185 2.79 -19.27 4.50
CA PRO A 185 3.55 -20.49 4.31
C PRO A 185 4.80 -20.53 5.20
N LEU A 186 5.05 -21.67 5.84
CA LEU A 186 6.32 -21.91 6.52
C LEU A 186 7.45 -22.11 5.47
N PRO A 187 8.66 -21.61 5.73
CA PRO A 187 9.79 -21.87 4.85
C PRO A 187 10.05 -23.39 4.73
N SER A 188 10.31 -23.85 3.50
CA SER A 188 10.53 -25.27 3.18
C SER A 188 11.91 -25.76 3.62
N SER A 189 12.86 -24.86 3.86
CA SER A 189 14.18 -25.21 4.38
C SER A 189 14.07 -25.52 5.88
N GLY A 190 14.69 -26.60 6.35
CA GLY A 190 14.69 -27.01 7.77
C GLY A 190 15.34 -26.02 8.76
N ARG A 191 15.52 -24.76 8.35
CA ARG A 191 15.83 -23.64 9.24
C ARG A 191 14.59 -23.33 10.06
N ARG A 192 14.75 -23.22 11.38
CA ARG A 192 13.70 -22.74 12.29
C ARG A 192 13.54 -21.23 12.15
N GLU A 193 13.15 -20.76 10.97
CA GLU A 193 12.70 -19.38 10.79
C GLU A 193 11.29 -19.29 11.39
N MET A 194 11.17 -18.56 12.49
CA MET A 194 9.90 -18.36 13.21
C MET A 194 9.08 -17.18 12.66
N VAL A 195 9.55 -16.54 11.58
CA VAL A 195 8.92 -15.38 10.96
C VAL A 195 8.51 -15.74 9.53
N PRO A 196 7.27 -15.44 9.12
CA PRO A 196 6.84 -15.62 7.74
C PRO A 196 7.73 -14.88 6.73
N ARG A 197 8.02 -15.52 5.60
CA ARG A 197 8.69 -14.89 4.45
C ARG A 197 7.69 -14.08 3.63
N SER A 198 8.00 -12.82 3.34
CA SER A 198 7.13 -11.90 2.60
C SER A 198 6.75 -12.42 1.20
N GLY A 199 7.69 -13.02 0.46
CA GLY A 199 7.45 -13.51 -0.90
C GLY A 199 6.43 -14.66 -0.99
N PRO A 200 6.66 -15.82 -0.33
CA PRO A 200 5.71 -16.92 -0.27
C PRO A 200 4.35 -16.50 0.27
N TRP A 201 4.32 -15.61 1.26
CA TRP A 201 3.09 -15.08 1.81
C TRP A 201 2.32 -14.24 0.77
N PHE A 202 2.99 -13.31 0.10
CA PHE A 202 2.44 -12.52 -1.00
C PHE A 202 1.88 -13.42 -2.12
N ARG A 203 2.66 -14.37 -2.62
CA ARG A 203 2.23 -15.29 -3.69
C ARG A 203 1.01 -16.11 -3.29
N ARG A 204 0.97 -16.61 -2.06
CA ARG A 204 -0.17 -17.37 -1.53
C ARG A 204 -1.42 -16.51 -1.55
N ASP A 205 -1.34 -15.30 -0.98
CA ASP A 205 -2.52 -14.44 -0.83
C ASP A 205 -3.03 -13.92 -2.17
N VAL A 206 -2.13 -13.56 -3.10
CA VAL A 206 -2.50 -13.19 -4.48
C VAL A 206 -3.22 -14.34 -5.18
N ARG A 207 -2.67 -15.56 -5.09
CA ARG A 207 -3.30 -16.73 -5.73
C ARG A 207 -4.67 -17.05 -5.15
N VAL A 208 -4.84 -16.92 -3.82
CA VAL A 208 -6.17 -17.08 -3.20
C VAL A 208 -7.17 -16.06 -3.78
N LEU A 209 -6.78 -14.80 -3.94
CA LEU A 209 -7.69 -13.80 -4.52
C LEU A 209 -8.03 -14.09 -5.99
N LEU A 210 -7.07 -14.59 -6.77
CA LEU A 210 -7.31 -14.98 -8.16
C LEU A 210 -8.27 -16.19 -8.25
N ASP A 211 -8.05 -17.22 -7.42
CA ASP A 211 -8.81 -18.48 -7.46
C ASP A 211 -10.23 -18.37 -6.89
N THR A 212 -10.48 -17.36 -6.05
CA THR A 212 -11.76 -17.25 -5.32
C THR A 212 -12.67 -16.14 -5.82
N ARG A 213 -12.20 -15.28 -6.73
CA ARG A 213 -12.96 -14.10 -7.19
C ARG A 213 -14.35 -14.44 -7.70
N ASP A 214 -14.46 -15.39 -8.61
CA ASP A 214 -15.74 -15.70 -9.26
C ASP A 214 -16.79 -16.17 -8.23
N LYS A 215 -16.35 -16.96 -7.24
CA LYS A 215 -17.21 -17.43 -6.14
C LYS A 215 -17.67 -16.31 -5.19
N MET A 216 -16.99 -15.16 -5.18
CA MET A 216 -17.31 -14.02 -4.31
C MET A 216 -18.21 -12.99 -4.99
N LEU A 217 -18.38 -13.08 -6.31
CA LEU A 217 -19.25 -12.18 -7.09
C LEU A 217 -20.63 -12.79 -7.37
N ASP A 218 -20.79 -14.09 -7.16
CA ASP A 218 -22.06 -14.82 -7.13
C ASP A 218 -22.81 -14.60 -5.80
#